data_AF-A0A847GRP1-F1
#
_entry.id   AF-A0A847GRP1-F1
#
_cell.length_a   1.000
_cell.length_b   1.000
_cell.length_c   1.000
_cell.angle_alpha   90.00
_cell.angle_beta   90.00
_cell.angle_gamma   90.00
#
_symmetry.space_group_name_H-M   'P 1'
#
loop_
_entity.id
_entity.type
_entity.pdbx_description
1 polymer ?
#
loop_
_entity_poly.entity_id
_entity_poly.type
_entity_poly.pdbx_seq_one_letter_code
_entity_poly.pdbx_strand_id
1 'polypeptide(L)'
;MTAKRTDLEREALSRLTASTAAWLLGMSDSGFRAAKPPKGDDGRTYDARALVAWHVGRQQKADPLMDVPSSDSPSLERYRTAKARLAELAYEQACRTVLPVAEVRSAVVGMTMPLRRASEELGRRFGADAQKIVNDAISNYAAALRRQFTQGGEDDNHHEA
;
A
#
# COMPACT_ATOMS: atom_id res chain seq x y z
N MET A 1 -22.41 -10.46 -46.62
CA MET A 1 -21.32 -9.59 -47.13
C MET A 1 -20.65 -8.78 -46.00
N THR A 2 -20.40 -9.38 -44.83
CA THR A 2 -19.98 -8.64 -43.61
C THR A 2 -18.50 -8.82 -43.26
N ALA A 3 -17.84 -9.87 -43.77
CA ALA A 3 -16.44 -10.18 -43.48
C ALA A 3 -15.45 -9.13 -44.01
N LYS A 4 -15.70 -8.57 -45.21
CA LYS A 4 -14.80 -7.60 -45.85
C LYS A 4 -14.62 -6.31 -45.03
N ARG A 5 -15.67 -5.88 -44.32
CA ARG A 5 -15.63 -4.65 -43.52
C ARG A 5 -14.84 -4.86 -42.22
N THR A 6 -15.05 -5.99 -41.55
CA THR A 6 -14.31 -6.34 -40.33
C THR A 6 -12.82 -6.56 -40.57
N ASP A 7 -12.44 -7.06 -41.74
CA ASP A 7 -11.03 -7.27 -42.10
C ASP A 7 -10.33 -5.93 -42.42
N LEU A 8 -11.02 -5.02 -43.11
CA LEU A 8 -10.55 -3.66 -43.35
C LEU A 8 -10.43 -2.84 -42.05
N GLU A 9 -11.37 -3.01 -41.13
CA GLU A 9 -11.32 -2.36 -39.81
C GLU A 9 -10.13 -2.90 -38.98
N ARG A 10 -9.82 -4.20 -39.07
CA ARG A 10 -8.63 -4.77 -38.42
C ARG A 10 -7.33 -4.27 -39.03
N GLU A 11 -7.26 -4.12 -40.34
CA GLU A 11 -6.07 -3.60 -41.03
C GLU A 11 -5.87 -2.10 -40.74
N ALA A 12 -6.95 -1.32 -40.66
CA ALA A 12 -6.88 0.09 -40.27
C ALA A 12 -6.41 0.27 -38.82
N LEU A 13 -6.82 -0.62 -37.90
CA LEU A 13 -6.44 -0.57 -36.49
C LEU A 13 -5.02 -1.08 -36.23
N SER A 14 -4.40 -1.84 -37.14
CA SER A 14 -3.02 -2.31 -37.00
C SER A 14 -1.97 -1.33 -37.53
N ARG A 15 -2.39 -0.31 -38.30
CA ARG A 15 -1.51 0.68 -38.94
C ARG A 15 -1.89 2.11 -38.58
N LEU A 16 -1.92 2.43 -37.29
CA LEU A 16 -2.18 3.78 -36.82
C LEU A 16 -0.96 4.68 -36.98
N THR A 17 -1.21 5.96 -37.27
CA THR A 17 -0.19 7.01 -37.20
C THR A 17 0.03 7.45 -35.76
N ALA A 18 1.14 8.15 -35.47
CA ALA A 18 1.45 8.64 -34.13
C ALA A 18 0.37 9.58 -33.55
N SER A 19 -0.22 10.44 -34.39
CA SER A 19 -1.27 11.37 -33.95
C SER A 19 -2.59 10.65 -33.69
N THR A 20 -2.96 9.69 -34.56
CA THR A 20 -4.16 8.85 -34.33
C THR A 20 -4.00 7.99 -33.07
N ALA A 21 -2.81 7.46 -32.82
CA ALA A 21 -2.49 6.69 -31.63
C ALA A 21 -2.53 7.55 -30.35
N ALA A 22 -1.98 8.76 -30.38
CA ALA A 22 -2.04 9.70 -29.27
C ALA A 22 -3.49 10.08 -28.94
N TRP A 23 -4.29 10.40 -29.97
CA TRP A 23 -5.72 10.67 -29.82
C TRP A 23 -6.50 9.48 -29.23
N LEU A 24 -6.25 8.26 -29.72
CA LEU A 24 -6.91 7.04 -29.23
C LEU A 24 -6.68 6.83 -27.72
N LEU A 25 -5.50 7.20 -27.22
CA LEU A 25 -5.12 7.07 -25.81
C LEU A 25 -5.42 8.33 -24.98
N GLY A 26 -6.03 9.36 -25.57
CA GLY A 26 -6.30 10.63 -24.87
C GLY A 26 -5.04 11.38 -24.44
N MET A 27 -3.91 11.17 -25.11
CA MET A 27 -2.61 11.80 -24.80
C MET A 27 -2.31 12.96 -25.76
N SER A 28 -1.50 13.91 -25.32
CA SER A 28 -0.91 14.89 -26.24
C SER A 28 0.16 14.24 -27.13
N ASP A 29 0.33 14.73 -28.36
CA ASP A 29 1.33 14.22 -29.31
C ASP A 29 2.76 14.25 -28.75
N SER A 30 3.09 15.31 -27.98
CA SER A 30 4.39 15.44 -27.32
C SER A 30 4.56 14.42 -26.19
N GLY A 31 3.55 14.25 -25.35
CA GLY A 31 3.54 13.27 -24.26
C GLY A 31 3.60 11.83 -24.78
N PHE A 32 2.87 11.53 -25.85
CA PHE A 32 2.88 10.23 -26.51
C PHE A 32 4.27 9.89 -27.05
N ARG A 33 4.97 10.82 -27.72
CA ARG A 33 6.33 10.58 -28.22
C ARG A 33 7.36 10.42 -27.10
N ALA A 34 7.27 11.25 -26.05
CA ALA A 34 8.16 11.18 -24.90
C ALA A 34 8.01 9.85 -24.13
N ALA A 35 6.80 9.28 -24.11
CA ALA A 35 6.50 8.04 -23.44
C ALA A 35 7.10 6.78 -24.10
N LYS A 36 7.70 6.90 -25.29
CA LYS A 36 8.33 5.82 -26.08
C LYS A 36 7.43 4.57 -26.24
N PRO A 37 6.25 4.72 -26.88
CA PRO A 37 5.30 3.63 -27.09
C PRO A 37 5.86 2.55 -28.03
N PRO A 38 5.39 1.29 -27.89
CA PRO A 38 5.79 0.20 -28.76
C PRO A 38 5.37 0.49 -30.20
N LYS A 39 6.33 0.42 -31.12
CA LYS A 39 6.11 0.60 -32.56
C LYS A 39 5.81 -0.74 -33.20
N GLY A 40 5.02 -0.74 -34.27
CA GLY A 40 4.85 -1.92 -35.12
C GLY A 40 6.11 -2.25 -35.92
N ASP A 41 6.06 -3.36 -36.65
CA ASP A 41 7.22 -3.94 -37.36
C ASP A 41 7.88 -2.97 -38.36
N ASP A 42 7.10 -2.05 -38.93
CA ASP A 42 7.58 -1.04 -39.88
C ASP A 42 8.30 0.16 -39.21
N GLY A 43 8.35 0.21 -37.87
CA GLY A 43 9.00 1.27 -37.08
C GLY A 43 8.36 2.67 -37.19
N ARG A 44 7.30 2.81 -37.99
CA ARG A 44 6.57 4.06 -38.28
C ARG A 44 5.09 4.01 -37.90
N THR A 45 4.50 2.84 -37.91
CA THR A 45 3.08 2.59 -37.60
C THR A 45 2.94 2.01 -36.19
N TYR A 46 1.73 2.09 -35.65
CA TYR A 46 1.39 1.56 -34.35
C TYR A 46 0.18 0.64 -34.44
N ASP A 47 0.23 -0.49 -33.73
CA ASP A 47 -0.92 -1.38 -33.55
C ASP A 47 -1.74 -0.92 -32.34
N ALA A 48 -3.04 -0.66 -32.56
CA ALA A 48 -3.97 -0.23 -31.53
C ALA A 48 -4.01 -1.19 -30.33
N ARG A 49 -3.93 -2.51 -30.56
CA ARG A 49 -4.02 -3.50 -29.48
C ARG A 49 -2.78 -3.47 -28.59
N ALA A 50 -1.61 -3.50 -29.20
CA ALA A 50 -0.34 -3.37 -28.50
C ALA A 50 -0.25 -2.05 -27.72
N LEU A 51 -0.74 -0.94 -28.30
CA LEU A 51 -0.78 0.37 -27.66
C LEU A 51 -1.68 0.41 -26.43
N VAL A 52 -2.91 -0.12 -26.52
CA VAL A 52 -3.83 -0.13 -25.37
C VAL A 52 -3.28 -1.02 -24.25
N ALA A 53 -2.75 -2.20 -24.57
CA ALA A 53 -2.15 -3.09 -23.57
C ALA A 53 -0.96 -2.42 -22.87
N TRP A 54 -0.10 -1.74 -23.62
CA TRP A 54 1.00 -0.95 -23.08
C TRP A 54 0.52 0.20 -22.19
N HIS A 55 -0.49 0.94 -22.64
CA HIS A 55 -1.01 2.10 -21.91
C HIS A 55 -1.64 1.69 -20.57
N VAL A 56 -2.43 0.62 -20.56
CA VAL A 56 -3.02 0.06 -19.33
C VAL A 56 -1.93 -0.44 -18.38
N GLY A 57 -0.93 -1.17 -18.90
CA GLY A 57 0.21 -1.63 -18.08
C GLY A 57 1.04 -0.49 -17.50
N ARG A 58 1.14 0.64 -18.22
CA ARG A 58 1.79 1.86 -17.72
C ARG A 58 0.99 2.50 -16.59
N GLN A 59 -0.33 2.64 -16.73
CA GLN A 59 -1.17 3.21 -15.68
C GLN A 59 -1.20 2.37 -14.40
N GLN A 60 -1.04 1.04 -14.51
CA GLN A 60 -0.96 0.17 -13.33
C GLN A 60 0.39 0.28 -12.58
N LYS A 61 1.46 0.70 -13.27
CA LYS A 61 2.79 0.89 -12.66
C LYS A 61 3.04 2.33 -12.21
N ALA A 62 2.45 3.30 -12.89
CA ALA A 62 2.56 4.70 -12.54
C ALA A 62 1.59 5.00 -11.41
N ASP A 63 2.12 5.21 -10.20
CA ASP A 63 1.39 5.90 -9.14
C ASP A 63 1.03 7.30 -9.68
N PRO A 64 -0.26 7.60 -9.94
CA PRO A 64 -0.68 8.82 -10.63
C PRO A 64 -0.22 10.11 -9.94
N LEU A 65 0.21 10.03 -8.68
CA LEU A 65 0.67 11.16 -7.87
C LEU A 65 2.19 11.42 -7.94
N MET A 66 2.98 10.51 -8.51
CA MET A 66 4.44 10.63 -8.55
C MET A 66 4.97 11.18 -9.88
N ASP A 67 4.18 11.09 -10.95
CA ASP A 67 4.59 11.44 -12.32
C ASP A 67 4.13 12.84 -12.77
N VAL A 68 3.54 13.64 -11.88
CA VAL A 68 3.18 15.05 -12.18
C VAL A 68 4.44 15.91 -12.04
N PRO A 69 5.00 16.44 -13.14
CA PRO A 69 6.06 17.43 -13.05
C PRO A 69 5.43 18.75 -12.64
N SER A 70 5.91 19.33 -11.54
CA SER A 70 5.60 20.69 -11.12
C SER A 70 4.15 20.95 -10.69
N SER A 71 3.90 20.66 -9.42
CA SER A 71 3.03 21.49 -8.59
C SER A 71 3.57 21.33 -7.19
N ASP A 72 4.40 22.26 -6.75
CA ASP A 72 4.88 22.39 -5.36
C ASP A 72 3.70 22.79 -4.47
N SER A 73 2.71 21.92 -4.40
CA SER A 73 1.60 22.03 -3.48
C SER A 73 2.07 21.50 -2.13
N PRO A 74 1.92 22.27 -1.04
CA PRO A 74 2.25 21.82 0.32
C PRO A 74 1.59 20.48 0.70
N SER A 75 0.49 20.12 0.04
CA SER A 75 -0.20 18.84 0.20
C SER A 75 0.58 17.67 -0.39
N LEU A 76 1.26 17.86 -1.53
CA LEU A 76 2.05 16.83 -2.20
C LEU A 76 3.37 16.55 -1.47
N GLU A 77 4.00 17.58 -0.89
CA GLU A 77 5.18 17.39 -0.04
C GLU A 77 4.84 16.61 1.23
N ARG A 78 3.75 16.97 1.94
CA ARG A 78 3.28 16.20 3.11
C ARG A 78 3.01 14.73 2.77
N TYR A 79 2.42 14.48 1.60
CA TYR A 79 2.17 13.12 1.13
C TYR A 79 3.47 12.36 0.86
N ARG A 80 4.45 12.98 0.18
CA ARG A 80 5.77 12.38 -0.06
C ARG A 80 6.50 12.06 1.24
N THR A 81 6.48 12.97 2.21
CA THR A 81 7.08 12.75 3.53
C THR A 81 6.39 11.63 4.30
N ALA A 82 5.05 11.57 4.27
CA ALA A 82 4.31 10.48 4.91
C ALA A 82 4.63 9.12 4.26
N LYS A 83 4.75 9.07 2.94
CA LYS A 83 5.09 7.85 2.20
C LYS A 83 6.53 7.39 2.47
N ALA A 84 7.48 8.32 2.59
CA ALA A 84 8.86 8.04 3.00
C ALA A 84 8.91 7.42 4.40
N ARG A 85 8.20 8.02 5.38
CA ARG A 85 8.11 7.48 6.75
C ARG A 85 7.49 6.08 6.80
N LEU A 86 6.49 5.80 5.97
CA LEU A 86 5.92 4.45 5.86
C LEU A 86 6.92 3.44 5.30
N ALA A 87 7.77 3.85 4.35
CA ALA A 87 8.81 2.99 3.81
C ALA A 87 9.93 2.71 4.83
N GLU A 88 10.30 3.72 5.64
CA GLU A 88 11.23 3.57 6.76
C GLU A 88 10.68 2.60 7.82
N LEU A 89 9.44 2.80 8.26
CA LEU A 89 8.79 1.89 9.21
C LEU A 89 8.70 0.44 8.69
N ALA A 90 8.44 0.26 7.38
CA ALA A 90 8.42 -1.07 6.78
C ALA A 90 9.81 -1.73 6.75
N TYR A 91 10.86 -0.94 6.51
CA TYR A 91 12.24 -1.39 6.58
C TYR A 91 12.64 -1.78 8.01
N GLU A 92 12.27 -0.95 8.99
CA GLU A 92 12.52 -1.23 10.42
C GLU A 92 11.75 -2.46 10.92
N GLN A 93 10.51 -2.66 10.48
CA GLN A 93 9.76 -3.91 10.73
C GLN A 93 10.50 -5.13 10.16
N ALA A 94 11.04 -5.03 8.94
CA ALA A 94 11.82 -6.10 8.33
C ALA A 94 13.13 -6.39 9.10
N CYS A 95 13.75 -5.35 9.68
CA CYS A 95 14.89 -5.46 10.57
C CYS A 95 14.54 -5.90 12.00
N ARG A 96 13.24 -6.13 12.30
CA ARG A 96 12.70 -6.48 13.64
C ARG A 96 12.94 -5.41 14.71
N THR A 97 13.18 -4.16 14.33
CA THR A 97 13.42 -3.07 15.28
C THR A 97 12.12 -2.44 15.79
N VAL A 98 11.01 -2.62 15.06
CA VAL A 98 9.66 -2.19 15.48
C VAL A 98 8.65 -3.31 15.30
N LEU A 99 7.72 -3.43 16.24
CA LEU A 99 6.63 -4.41 16.21
C LEU A 99 5.28 -3.71 16.06
N PRO A 100 4.37 -4.24 15.21
CA PRO A 100 3.03 -3.69 15.07
C PRO A 100 2.22 -3.87 16.38
N VAL A 101 1.90 -2.75 17.02
CA VAL A 101 1.20 -2.71 18.33
C VAL A 101 -0.11 -3.50 18.32
N ALA A 102 -0.86 -3.47 17.22
CA ALA A 102 -2.11 -4.20 17.09
C ALA A 102 -1.91 -5.73 17.13
N GLU A 103 -0.86 -6.24 16.48
CA GLU A 103 -0.54 -7.67 16.47
C GLU A 103 -0.01 -8.13 17.81
N VAL A 104 0.88 -7.35 18.44
CA VAL A 104 1.38 -7.61 19.80
C VAL A 104 0.22 -7.69 20.79
N ARG A 105 -0.74 -6.76 20.69
CA ARG A 105 -1.95 -6.78 21.54
C ARG A 105 -2.78 -8.04 21.30
N SER A 106 -2.99 -8.42 20.05
CA SER A 106 -3.72 -9.64 19.70
C SER A 106 -3.04 -10.89 20.27
N ALA A 107 -1.72 -10.98 20.15
CA ALA A 107 -0.93 -12.08 20.69
C ALA A 107 -1.04 -12.16 22.22
N VAL A 108 -0.91 -11.04 22.94
CA VAL A 108 -1.05 -11.00 24.40
C VAL A 108 -2.45 -11.42 24.86
N VAL A 109 -3.50 -11.01 24.16
CA VAL A 109 -4.87 -11.47 24.44
C VAL A 109 -4.99 -12.98 24.21
N GLY A 110 -4.46 -13.49 23.11
CA GLY A 110 -4.44 -14.93 22.82
C GLY A 110 -3.71 -15.74 23.90
N MET A 111 -2.57 -15.26 24.37
CA MET A 111 -1.76 -15.92 25.41
C MET A 111 -2.41 -15.89 26.80
N THR A 112 -3.20 -14.86 27.10
CA THR A 112 -3.82 -14.70 28.43
C THR A 112 -5.16 -15.43 28.58
N MET A 113 -5.81 -15.83 27.47
CA MET A 113 -7.08 -16.56 27.51
C MET A 113 -7.03 -17.90 28.27
N PRO A 114 -6.03 -18.78 28.07
CA PRO A 114 -5.89 -19.99 28.88
C PRO A 114 -5.75 -19.69 30.37
N LEU A 115 -5.02 -18.63 30.73
CA LEU A 115 -4.85 -18.22 32.14
C LEU A 115 -6.17 -17.75 32.75
N ARG A 116 -7.00 -17.03 31.99
CA ARG A 116 -8.35 -16.64 32.43
C ARG A 116 -9.25 -17.85 32.68
N ARG A 117 -9.23 -18.84 31.79
CA ARG A 117 -9.97 -20.10 31.99
C ARG A 117 -9.48 -20.86 33.22
N ALA A 118 -8.17 -20.92 33.44
CA ALA A 118 -7.60 -21.51 34.65
C ALA A 118 -8.01 -20.71 35.91
N SER A 119 -8.10 -19.38 35.83
CA SER A 119 -8.57 -18.54 36.93
C SER A 119 -10.03 -18.80 37.30
N GLU A 120 -10.90 -19.06 36.32
CA GLU A 120 -12.30 -19.42 36.56
C GLU A 120 -12.39 -20.75 37.31
N GLU A 121 -11.59 -21.73 36.91
CA GLU A 121 -11.53 -23.03 37.59
C GLU A 121 -10.99 -22.89 39.02
N LEU A 122 -9.96 -22.07 39.23
CA LEU A 122 -9.49 -21.71 40.57
C LEU A 122 -10.59 -21.03 41.39
N GLY A 123 -11.37 -20.14 40.76
CA GLY A 123 -12.53 -19.49 41.38
C GLY A 123 -13.59 -20.47 41.87
N ARG A 124 -13.89 -21.49 41.06
CA ARG A 124 -14.84 -22.55 41.45
C ARG A 124 -14.35 -23.39 42.63
N ARG A 125 -13.04 -23.66 42.69
CA ARG A 125 -12.45 -24.56 43.71
C ARG A 125 -12.12 -23.86 45.02
N PHE A 126 -11.62 -22.64 44.94
CA PHE A 126 -11.01 -21.92 46.07
C PHE A 126 -11.70 -20.59 46.37
N GLY A 127 -12.77 -20.26 45.66
CA GLY A 127 -13.56 -19.05 45.86
C GLY A 127 -13.12 -17.87 44.98
N ALA A 128 -13.95 -16.82 44.97
CA ALA A 128 -13.79 -15.67 44.08
C ALA A 128 -12.46 -14.91 44.28
N ASP A 129 -11.90 -14.92 45.49
CA ASP A 129 -10.63 -14.24 45.78
C ASP A 129 -9.45 -14.87 45.03
N ALA A 130 -9.43 -16.20 44.89
CA ALA A 130 -8.38 -16.90 44.14
C ALA A 130 -8.42 -16.53 42.64
N GLN A 131 -9.62 -16.45 42.07
CA GLN A 131 -9.81 -15.99 40.68
C GLN A 131 -9.40 -14.52 40.52
N LYS A 132 -9.73 -13.68 41.49
CA LYS A 132 -9.42 -12.25 41.47
C LYS A 132 -7.91 -12.00 41.41
N ILE A 133 -7.12 -12.69 42.24
CA ILE A 133 -5.65 -12.54 42.26
C ILE A 133 -5.03 -12.73 40.87
N VAL A 134 -5.46 -13.77 40.14
CA VAL A 134 -4.94 -14.07 38.80
C VAL A 134 -5.40 -13.02 37.78
N ASN A 135 -6.66 -12.61 37.83
CA ASN A 135 -7.20 -11.58 36.92
C ASN A 135 -6.54 -10.21 37.14
N ASP A 136 -6.26 -9.85 38.39
CA ASP A 136 -5.56 -8.62 38.74
C ASP A 136 -4.11 -8.66 38.22
N ALA A 137 -3.41 -9.79 38.36
CA ALA A 137 -2.07 -9.97 37.81
C ALA A 137 -2.04 -9.82 36.27
N ILE A 138 -2.99 -10.45 35.57
CA ILE A 138 -3.13 -10.32 34.10
C ILE A 138 -3.40 -8.86 33.71
N SER A 139 -4.28 -8.17 34.44
CA SER A 139 -4.66 -6.78 34.15
C SER A 139 -3.49 -5.82 34.40
N ASN A 140 -2.75 -6.02 35.49
CA ASN A 140 -1.55 -5.25 35.80
C ASN A 140 -0.46 -5.42 34.73
N TYR A 141 -0.23 -6.65 34.28
CA TYR A 141 0.71 -6.93 33.19
C TYR A 141 0.29 -6.25 31.88
N ALA A 142 -0.97 -6.36 31.48
CA ALA A 142 -1.48 -5.70 30.28
C ALA A 142 -1.38 -4.16 30.36
N ALA A 143 -1.61 -3.58 31.54
CA ALA A 143 -1.45 -2.15 31.77
C ALA A 143 0.02 -1.71 31.71
N ALA A 144 0.95 -2.50 32.26
CA ALA A 144 2.38 -2.24 32.18
C ALA A 144 2.88 -2.26 30.73
N LEU A 145 2.46 -3.26 29.96
CA LEU A 145 2.71 -3.35 28.52
C LEU A 145 2.21 -2.10 27.78
N ARG A 146 0.96 -1.67 28.04
CA ARG A 146 0.42 -0.45 27.42
C ARG A 146 1.27 0.77 27.74
N ARG A 147 1.70 0.96 28.99
CA ARG A 147 2.56 2.10 29.37
C ARG A 147 3.87 2.08 28.60
N GLN A 148 4.54 0.93 28.54
CA GLN A 148 5.81 0.77 27.83
C GLN A 148 5.70 1.15 26.34
N PHE A 149 4.63 0.74 25.67
CA PHE A 149 4.41 1.04 24.25
C PHE A 149 3.77 2.41 23.98
N THR A 150 3.25 3.10 25.00
CA THR A 150 2.66 4.45 24.84
C THR A 150 3.65 5.55 25.20
N GLN A 151 4.50 5.35 26.22
CA GLN A 151 5.51 6.32 26.66
C GLN A 151 6.77 6.32 25.79
N GLY A 152 7.12 5.18 25.17
CA GLY A 152 8.28 5.10 24.27
C GLY A 152 8.15 5.89 22.96
N GLY A 153 7.01 6.54 22.70
CA GLY A 153 6.80 7.41 21.52
C GLY A 153 6.94 8.91 21.79
N GLU A 154 7.16 9.33 23.04
CA GLU A 154 7.29 10.74 23.41
C GLU A 154 8.76 11.23 23.44
N ASP A 155 9.74 10.33 23.60
CA ASP A 155 11.14 10.70 23.74
C ASP A 155 11.85 11.05 22.40
N ASP A 156 11.29 10.68 21.24
CA ASP A 156 11.92 10.92 19.92
C ASP A 156 11.66 12.32 19.31
N ASN A 157 10.92 13.20 19.99
CA ASN A 157 10.63 14.56 19.50
C ASN A 157 11.50 15.67 20.10
N HIS A 158 12.59 15.33 20.81
CA HIS A 158 13.46 16.31 21.49
C HIS A 158 14.89 16.36 20.95
N HIS A 159 15.07 16.33 19.63
CA HIS A 159 16.31 16.77 18.99
C HIS A 159 16.03 17.58 17.73
N GLU A 160 15.72 18.86 17.91
CA GLU A 160 16.14 19.96 17.03
C GLU A 160 15.61 21.30 17.59
N ALA A 161 16.52 22.03 18.24
CA ALA A 161 16.44 23.48 18.46
C ALA A 161 17.85 24.05 18.38
#